data_AF-A0AA88IL92-F1
#
_entry.id   AF-A0AA88IL92-F1
#
_cell.length_a   1.000
_cell.length_b   1.000
_cell.length_c   1.000
_cell.angle_alpha   90.00
_cell.angle_beta   90.00
_cell.angle_gamma   90.00
#
_symmetry.space_group_name_H-M   'P 1'
#
loop_
_entity.id
_entity.type
_entity.pdbx_description
1 polymer ?
#
loop_
_entity_poly.entity_id
_entity_poly.type
_entity_poly.pdbx_seq_one_letter_code
_entity_poly.pdbx_strand_id
1 'polypeptide(L)'
;MQPVLFVTVWLVVLSPVTGYPTGAPVARCVDMTPGHNVPSQSSPSPYTIVISTTTFTTNQSIRVTIQGPAYLGLLLQAQSTNTDAVGTWDTPPPNTQYLACSNNSQSAITHSNKISKNSETTYTWIPPDSIQSAFIRATVVANRTTFWVNITSERLSRGAAAEVKMAITPVVFLTLLTSLAFQ
;
A
#
# COMPACT_ATOMS: atom_id res chain seq x y z
N MET A 1 -45.87 -56.55 -4.37
CA MET A 1 -45.21 -55.58 -3.47
C MET A 1 -43.76 -55.53 -3.86
N GLN A 2 -43.30 -54.46 -4.50
CA GLN A 2 -41.92 -54.33 -4.98
C GLN A 2 -41.43 -52.92 -4.64
N PRO A 3 -40.34 -52.76 -3.86
CA PRO A 3 -39.90 -51.45 -3.42
C PRO A 3 -39.12 -50.80 -4.55
N VAL A 4 -39.64 -49.70 -5.09
CA VAL A 4 -38.92 -48.88 -6.05
C VAL A 4 -37.95 -48.01 -5.26
N LEU A 5 -36.67 -48.37 -5.31
CA LEU A 5 -35.60 -47.66 -4.63
C LEU A 5 -35.35 -46.32 -5.37
N PHE A 6 -35.90 -45.23 -4.85
CA PHE A 6 -35.62 -43.89 -5.36
C PHE A 6 -34.20 -43.47 -4.94
N VAL A 7 -33.21 -43.73 -5.78
CA VAL A 7 -31.86 -43.18 -5.62
C VAL A 7 -31.89 -41.73 -6.07
N THR A 8 -32.07 -40.81 -5.13
CA THR A 8 -31.88 -39.38 -5.39
C THR A 8 -30.39 -39.09 -5.54
N VAL A 9 -29.93 -38.96 -6.78
CA VAL A 9 -28.59 -38.45 -7.11
C VAL A 9 -28.57 -36.97 -6.77
N TRP A 10 -27.97 -36.62 -5.62
CA TRP A 10 -27.66 -35.23 -5.28
C TRP A 10 -26.54 -34.76 -6.21
N LEU A 11 -26.91 -34.06 -7.28
CA LEU A 11 -26.00 -33.27 -8.10
C LEU A 11 -25.41 -32.15 -7.23
N VAL A 12 -24.27 -32.42 -6.60
CA VAL A 12 -23.43 -31.37 -6.02
C VAL A 12 -22.91 -30.53 -7.18
N VAL A 13 -23.57 -29.40 -7.42
CA VAL A 13 -23.08 -28.38 -8.34
C VAL A 13 -21.81 -27.81 -7.73
N LEU A 14 -20.66 -28.39 -8.09
CA LEU A 14 -19.35 -27.79 -7.86
C LEU A 14 -19.24 -26.61 -8.83
N SER A 15 -19.81 -25.46 -8.46
CA SER A 15 -19.57 -24.21 -9.17
C SER A 15 -18.06 -23.97 -9.18
N PRO A 16 -17.40 -23.85 -10.35
CA PRO A 16 -16.00 -23.48 -10.38
C PRO A 16 -15.89 -22.12 -9.72
N VAL A 17 -15.32 -22.08 -8.52
CA VAL A 17 -15.02 -20.82 -7.84
C VAL A 17 -13.99 -20.15 -8.74
N THR A 18 -14.40 -19.22 -9.59
CA THR A 18 -13.47 -18.43 -10.38
C THR A 18 -12.84 -17.44 -9.40
N GLY A 19 -11.56 -17.63 -9.08
CA GLY A 19 -10.80 -16.58 -8.42
C GLY A 19 -10.74 -15.41 -9.40
N TYR A 20 -11.56 -14.38 -9.12
CA TYR A 20 -11.73 -13.24 -10.01
C TYR A 20 -10.36 -12.60 -10.26
N PRO A 21 -9.95 -12.42 -11.54
CA PRO A 21 -8.70 -11.75 -11.87
C PRO A 21 -8.73 -10.24 -11.56
N THR A 22 -9.84 -9.72 -11.03
CA THR A 22 -10.18 -8.29 -11.03
C THR A 22 -9.77 -7.55 -9.76
N GLY A 23 -8.86 -8.11 -8.95
CA GLY A 23 -8.43 -7.50 -7.69
C GLY A 23 -9.24 -7.92 -6.46
N ALA A 24 -8.77 -7.49 -5.29
CA ALA A 24 -9.45 -7.74 -4.03
C ALA A 24 -10.76 -6.90 -3.92
N PRO A 25 -11.85 -7.45 -3.37
CA PRO A 25 -13.05 -6.67 -3.11
C PRO A 25 -12.86 -5.78 -1.87
N VAL A 26 -13.60 -4.67 -1.80
CA VAL A 26 -13.55 -3.69 -0.68
C VAL A 26 -13.79 -4.35 0.68
N ALA A 27 -14.57 -5.44 0.72
CA ALA A 27 -14.77 -6.23 1.95
C ALA A 27 -13.47 -6.78 2.58
N ARG A 28 -12.35 -6.81 1.84
CA ARG A 28 -11.04 -7.28 2.33
C ARG A 28 -10.12 -6.17 2.84
N CYS A 29 -10.58 -4.93 2.89
CA CYS A 29 -9.77 -3.81 3.41
C CYS A 29 -9.31 -4.04 4.87
N VAL A 30 -10.15 -4.68 5.69
CA VAL A 30 -9.87 -4.87 7.13
C VAL A 30 -9.06 -6.15 7.37
N ASP A 31 -9.60 -7.31 6.97
CA ASP A 31 -8.96 -8.61 7.23
C ASP A 31 -7.70 -8.83 6.36
N MET A 32 -7.58 -8.10 5.25
CA MET A 32 -6.59 -8.29 4.19
C MET A 32 -6.42 -9.74 3.74
N THR A 33 -7.43 -10.58 3.90
CA THR A 33 -7.34 -12.02 3.68
C THR A 33 -8.00 -12.39 2.36
N PRO A 34 -7.31 -13.07 1.43
CA PRO A 34 -7.92 -13.49 0.16
C PRO A 34 -9.12 -14.41 0.38
N GLY A 35 -10.19 -14.20 -0.41
CA GLY A 35 -11.38 -15.04 -0.41
C GLY A 35 -11.20 -16.37 -1.15
N HIS A 36 -10.07 -17.05 -0.97
CA HIS A 36 -9.73 -18.30 -1.68
C HIS A 36 -10.18 -19.57 -0.94
N ASN A 37 -10.86 -19.44 0.21
CA ASN A 37 -11.33 -20.55 1.05
C ASN A 37 -10.22 -21.54 1.44
N VAL A 38 -8.98 -21.05 1.50
CA VAL A 38 -7.79 -21.76 1.96
C VAL A 38 -7.07 -20.85 2.96
N PRO A 39 -6.43 -21.39 4.01
CA PRO A 39 -5.73 -20.59 4.99
C PRO A 39 -4.46 -19.95 4.38
N SER A 40 -4.02 -18.84 4.98
CA SER A 40 -2.70 -18.28 4.69
C SER A 40 -1.60 -19.26 5.08
N GLN A 41 -0.43 -19.11 4.45
CA GLN A 41 0.74 -19.89 4.84
C GLN A 41 1.17 -19.55 6.27
N SER A 42 1.52 -20.57 7.05
CA SER A 42 2.07 -20.43 8.41
C SER A 42 3.60 -20.35 8.44
N SER A 43 4.26 -20.71 7.34
CA SER A 43 5.70 -20.55 7.17
C SER A 43 6.09 -19.07 7.03
N PRO A 44 7.34 -18.71 7.36
CA PRO A 44 7.84 -17.37 7.11
C PRO A 44 7.60 -16.94 5.66
N SER A 45 7.17 -15.69 5.48
CA SER A 45 6.99 -15.09 4.15
C SER A 45 8.35 -14.98 3.44
N PRO A 46 8.44 -15.38 2.15
CA PRO A 46 9.62 -15.10 1.33
C PRO A 46 9.65 -13.64 0.83
N TYR A 47 8.60 -12.86 1.15
CA TYR A 47 8.45 -11.47 0.75
C TYR A 47 8.73 -10.52 1.90
N THR A 48 9.41 -9.41 1.60
CA THR A 48 9.61 -8.28 2.51
C THR A 48 9.19 -6.97 1.84
N ILE A 49 8.74 -6.01 2.64
CA ILE A 49 8.39 -4.68 2.16
C ILE A 49 9.56 -3.74 2.43
N VAL A 50 10.11 -3.17 1.36
CA VAL A 50 11.20 -2.20 1.45
C VAL A 50 10.67 -0.81 1.14
N ILE A 51 10.91 0.11 2.06
CA ILE A 51 10.53 1.53 1.97
C ILE A 51 11.78 2.38 1.73
N SER A 52 11.66 3.47 0.97
CA SER A 52 12.82 4.32 0.63
C SER A 52 13.38 5.12 1.82
N THR A 53 12.60 5.29 2.88
CA THR A 53 12.95 6.00 4.10
C THR A 53 12.07 5.53 5.24
N THR A 54 12.56 5.60 6.48
CA THR A 54 11.79 5.35 7.72
C THR A 54 11.25 6.64 8.33
N THR A 55 11.60 7.81 7.79
CA THR A 55 11.06 9.11 8.19
C THR A 55 10.26 9.72 7.06
N PHE A 56 9.13 10.35 7.37
CA PHE A 56 8.27 10.98 6.38
C PHE A 56 7.90 12.42 6.73
N THR A 57 7.82 13.26 5.70
CA THR A 57 7.16 14.55 5.77
C THR A 57 5.82 14.43 5.04
N THR A 58 4.80 15.17 5.49
CA THR A 58 3.50 15.13 4.82
C THR A 58 3.63 15.49 3.34
N ASN A 59 2.84 14.81 2.51
CA ASN A 59 2.74 15.03 1.06
C ASN A 59 4.03 14.76 0.30
N GLN A 60 5.08 14.26 0.99
CA GLN A 60 6.28 13.76 0.36
C GLN A 60 6.12 12.27 0.10
N SER A 61 6.24 11.88 -1.16
CA SER A 61 6.11 10.51 -1.61
C SER A 61 7.17 9.57 -1.01
N ILE A 62 6.74 8.38 -0.60
CA ILE A 62 7.59 7.27 -0.17
C ILE A 62 7.48 6.14 -1.18
N ARG A 63 8.62 5.67 -1.68
CA ARG A 63 8.66 4.51 -2.57
C ARG A 63 8.59 3.23 -1.74
N VAL A 64 7.77 2.30 -2.18
CA VAL A 64 7.51 1.00 -1.56
C VAL A 64 7.73 -0.08 -2.61
N THR A 65 8.53 -1.10 -2.29
CA THR A 65 8.73 -2.27 -3.13
C THR A 65 8.50 -3.54 -2.34
N ILE A 66 8.11 -4.60 -3.03
CA ILE A 66 7.94 -5.95 -2.45
C ILE A 66 9.10 -6.78 -2.97
N GLN A 67 10.07 -7.05 -2.10
CA GLN A 67 11.20 -7.91 -2.43
C GLN A 67 10.83 -9.37 -2.22
N GLY A 68 11.40 -10.28 -3.01
CA GLY A 68 11.11 -11.71 -3.00
C GLY A 68 10.81 -12.26 -4.40
N PRO A 69 10.22 -13.46 -4.49
CA PRO A 69 9.82 -14.07 -5.76
C PRO A 69 8.78 -13.24 -6.54
N ALA A 70 8.45 -13.69 -7.74
CA ALA A 70 7.30 -13.18 -8.48
C ALA A 70 5.98 -13.42 -7.71
N TYR A 71 4.99 -12.52 -7.90
CA TYR A 71 3.67 -12.63 -7.27
C TYR A 71 2.54 -12.23 -8.22
N LEU A 72 1.39 -12.90 -8.08
CA LEU A 72 0.23 -12.71 -8.95
C LEU A 72 -0.79 -11.73 -8.35
N GLY A 73 -1.03 -11.85 -7.05
CA GLY A 73 -1.98 -11.02 -6.33
C GLY A 73 -1.31 -10.18 -5.26
N LEU A 74 -1.92 -9.02 -5.01
CA LEU A 74 -1.49 -8.06 -4.00
C LEU A 74 -2.72 -7.40 -3.38
N LEU A 75 -2.61 -7.10 -2.09
CA LEU A 75 -3.37 -6.05 -1.41
C LEU A 75 -2.41 -5.28 -0.49
N LEU A 76 -2.26 -3.98 -0.72
CA LEU A 76 -1.26 -3.12 -0.08
C LEU A 76 -1.95 -1.87 0.49
N GLN A 77 -1.70 -1.56 1.76
CA GLN A 77 -2.18 -0.33 2.39
C GLN A 77 -1.19 0.17 3.45
N ALA A 78 -1.22 1.47 3.73
CA ALA A 78 -0.55 2.01 4.90
C ALA A 78 -1.55 2.06 6.06
N GLN A 79 -1.10 1.70 7.26
CA GLN A 79 -1.89 1.74 8.49
C GLN A 79 -1.16 2.55 9.56
N SER A 80 -1.90 3.05 10.53
CA SER A 80 -1.35 3.76 11.70
C SER A 80 -1.72 3.01 12.98
N THR A 81 -2.21 3.70 14.01
CA THR A 81 -2.59 3.11 15.31
C THR A 81 -3.75 2.12 15.25
N ASN A 82 -4.52 2.11 14.16
CA ASN A 82 -5.63 1.20 13.92
C ASN A 82 -5.49 0.47 12.57
N THR A 83 -6.50 -0.33 12.21
CA THR A 83 -6.52 -1.11 10.97
C THR A 83 -6.96 -0.32 9.74
N ASP A 84 -7.34 0.95 9.90
CA ASP A 84 -7.84 1.75 8.79
C ASP A 84 -6.69 2.17 7.88
N ALA A 85 -6.96 2.14 6.58
CA ALA A 85 -6.03 2.64 5.58
C ALA A 85 -5.83 4.15 5.75
N VAL A 86 -4.58 4.61 5.74
CA VAL A 86 -4.21 6.02 5.88
C VAL A 86 -3.37 6.50 4.69
N GLY A 87 -3.52 7.79 4.36
CA GLY A 87 -2.84 8.40 3.22
C GLY A 87 -3.43 7.98 1.88
N THR A 88 -2.68 8.25 0.83
CA THR A 88 -3.09 7.94 -0.56
C THR A 88 -1.94 7.27 -1.29
N TRP A 89 -2.25 6.40 -2.23
CA TRP A 89 -1.29 5.88 -3.18
C TRP A 89 -1.32 6.72 -4.45
N ASP A 90 -0.15 6.98 -5.00
CA ASP A 90 -0.02 7.59 -6.33
C ASP A 90 -0.48 6.58 -7.42
N THR A 91 -0.32 6.96 -8.68
CA THR A 91 -0.71 6.20 -9.86
C THR A 91 -0.25 4.72 -9.74
N PRO A 92 -1.17 3.74 -9.80
CA PRO A 92 -0.83 2.35 -9.66
C PRO A 92 0.09 1.91 -10.81
N PRO A 93 1.16 1.15 -10.54
CA PRO A 93 1.97 0.57 -11.61
C PRO A 93 1.14 -0.41 -12.47
N PRO A 94 1.64 -0.80 -13.66
CA PRO A 94 0.94 -1.75 -14.53
C PRO A 94 0.48 -3.01 -13.80
N ASN A 95 -0.67 -3.56 -14.20
CA ASN A 95 -1.26 -4.77 -13.62
C ASN A 95 -1.73 -4.63 -12.17
N THR A 96 -1.81 -3.40 -11.68
CA THR A 96 -2.37 -3.03 -10.37
C THR A 96 -3.42 -1.94 -10.55
N GLN A 97 -4.19 -1.69 -9.49
CA GLN A 97 -5.26 -0.69 -9.47
C GLN A 97 -5.51 -0.25 -8.04
N TYR A 98 -6.21 0.87 -7.88
CA TYR A 98 -6.68 1.32 -6.58
C TYR A 98 -7.74 0.37 -6.00
N LEU A 99 -7.80 0.33 -4.67
CA LEU A 99 -8.91 -0.21 -3.91
C LEU A 99 -9.37 0.84 -2.90
N ALA A 100 -10.66 1.18 -2.95
CA ALA A 100 -11.27 2.15 -2.06
C ALA A 100 -11.53 1.56 -0.68
N CYS A 101 -10.64 1.83 0.27
CA CYS A 101 -10.76 1.48 1.68
C CYS A 101 -10.98 2.76 2.51
N SER A 102 -11.59 2.64 3.69
CA SER A 102 -11.75 3.77 4.62
C SER A 102 -12.35 5.05 3.99
N ASN A 103 -13.31 4.89 3.06
CA ASN A 103 -13.94 5.97 2.29
C ASN A 103 -12.96 6.85 1.46
N ASN A 104 -11.79 6.34 1.12
CA ASN A 104 -10.81 7.01 0.27
C ASN A 104 -10.52 6.14 -0.96
N SER A 105 -10.74 6.69 -2.15
CA SER A 105 -10.63 5.95 -3.42
C SER A 105 -9.21 5.48 -3.74
N GLN A 106 -8.18 6.06 -3.12
CA GLN A 106 -6.77 5.79 -3.37
C GLN A 106 -6.05 5.25 -2.12
N SER A 107 -6.76 4.73 -1.14
CA SER A 107 -6.18 4.32 0.15
C SER A 107 -5.40 3.01 0.11
N ALA A 108 -5.64 2.17 -0.91
CA ALA A 108 -5.00 0.87 -1.05
C ALA A 108 -4.72 0.54 -2.53
N ILE A 109 -3.81 -0.40 -2.76
CA ILE A 109 -3.50 -0.97 -4.08
C ILE A 109 -3.83 -2.46 -4.08
N THR A 110 -4.45 -2.93 -5.16
CA THR A 110 -4.62 -4.36 -5.44
C THR A 110 -4.19 -4.70 -6.87
N HIS A 111 -4.10 -5.98 -7.19
CA HIS A 111 -3.86 -6.43 -8.56
C HIS A 111 -5.07 -6.14 -9.46
N SER A 112 -4.87 -5.90 -10.76
CA SER A 112 -5.96 -5.72 -11.74
C SER A 112 -6.13 -6.88 -12.70
N ASN A 113 -5.15 -7.79 -12.72
CA ASN A 113 -5.16 -9.02 -13.51
C ASN A 113 -4.19 -10.04 -12.87
N LYS A 114 -4.07 -11.22 -13.50
CA LYS A 114 -3.16 -12.30 -13.09
C LYS A 114 -1.76 -12.19 -13.70
N ILE A 115 -1.39 -11.06 -14.30
CA ILE A 115 -0.04 -10.85 -14.82
C ILE A 115 0.90 -10.64 -13.64
N SER A 116 1.99 -11.39 -13.66
CA SER A 116 2.98 -11.42 -12.61
C SER A 116 3.62 -10.05 -12.39
N LYS A 117 3.90 -9.77 -11.12
CA LYS A 117 4.70 -8.63 -10.65
C LYS A 117 5.98 -9.17 -10.03
N ASN A 118 6.99 -8.32 -9.91
CA ASN A 118 8.31 -8.68 -9.39
C ASN A 118 8.86 -7.57 -8.47
N SER A 119 10.10 -7.72 -8.03
CA SER A 119 10.81 -6.76 -7.17
C SER A 119 11.10 -5.41 -7.81
N GLU A 120 10.93 -5.27 -9.13
CA GLU A 120 11.10 -4.01 -9.86
C GLU A 120 9.82 -3.16 -9.83
N THR A 121 8.67 -3.76 -9.45
CA THR A 121 7.40 -3.05 -9.33
C THR A 121 7.46 -2.10 -8.13
N THR A 122 7.43 -0.79 -8.41
CA THR A 122 7.43 0.27 -7.39
C THR A 122 6.02 0.81 -7.18
N TYR A 123 5.62 0.91 -5.91
CA TYR A 123 4.42 1.59 -5.45
C TYR A 123 4.82 2.88 -4.75
N THR A 124 3.99 3.91 -4.83
CA THR A 124 4.30 5.21 -4.22
C THR A 124 3.18 5.59 -3.27
N TRP A 125 3.51 5.76 -1.99
CA TRP A 125 2.58 6.17 -0.94
C TRP A 125 2.83 7.62 -0.52
N ILE A 126 1.75 8.36 -0.30
CA ILE A 126 1.74 9.77 0.09
C ILE A 126 1.15 9.86 1.51
N PRO A 127 1.97 10.17 2.53
CA PRO A 127 1.51 10.29 3.91
C PRO A 127 0.57 11.49 4.11
N PRO A 128 -0.50 11.35 4.92
CA PRO A 128 -1.41 12.44 5.24
C PRO A 128 -0.94 13.29 6.44
N ASP A 129 -1.52 14.48 6.59
CA ASP A 129 -1.17 15.44 7.66
C ASP A 129 -1.68 15.03 9.05
N SER A 130 -2.51 13.99 9.13
CA SER A 130 -3.20 13.59 10.35
C SER A 130 -2.46 12.55 11.21
N ILE A 131 -1.33 11.99 10.74
CA ILE A 131 -0.66 10.85 11.41
C ILE A 131 0.79 11.11 11.83
N GLN A 132 1.18 10.67 13.02
CA GLN A 132 2.57 10.77 13.51
C GLN A 132 3.44 9.56 13.13
N SER A 133 2.81 8.44 12.82
CA SER A 133 3.49 7.19 12.45
C SER A 133 2.63 6.37 11.52
N ALA A 134 3.29 5.56 10.69
CA ALA A 134 2.64 4.59 9.83
C ALA A 134 3.49 3.31 9.72
N PHE A 135 2.93 2.29 9.10
CA PHE A 135 3.67 1.18 8.51
C PHE A 135 2.89 0.69 7.29
N ILE A 136 3.60 0.11 6.33
CA ILE A 136 2.97 -0.51 5.17
C ILE A 136 2.64 -1.95 5.53
N ARG A 137 1.41 -2.38 5.24
CA ARG A 137 0.93 -3.76 5.40
C ARG A 137 0.54 -4.32 4.05
N ALA A 138 0.91 -5.57 3.79
CA ALA A 138 0.58 -6.27 2.57
C ALA A 138 0.08 -7.69 2.79
N THR A 139 -0.73 -8.12 1.82
CA THR A 139 -0.98 -9.52 1.51
C THR A 139 -0.44 -9.80 0.13
N VAL A 140 0.40 -10.84 0.02
CA VAL A 140 1.05 -11.22 -1.24
C VAL A 140 0.64 -12.64 -1.61
N VAL A 141 0.17 -12.79 -2.84
CA VAL A 141 -0.35 -14.06 -3.38
C VAL A 141 0.60 -14.58 -4.45
N ALA A 142 1.32 -15.66 -4.15
CA ALA A 142 2.17 -16.34 -5.13
C ALA A 142 1.31 -17.09 -6.15
N ASN A 143 0.28 -17.79 -5.67
CA ASN A 143 -0.74 -18.42 -6.49
C ASN A 143 -2.05 -18.53 -5.69
N ARG A 144 -3.11 -19.05 -6.33
CA ARG A 144 -4.45 -19.13 -5.74
C ARG A 144 -4.51 -19.76 -4.34
N THR A 145 -3.67 -20.74 -4.05
CA THR A 145 -3.68 -21.48 -2.78
C THR A 145 -2.49 -21.15 -1.88
N THR A 146 -1.56 -20.33 -2.34
CA THR A 146 -0.32 -20.00 -1.64
C THR A 146 -0.18 -18.49 -1.51
N PHE A 147 -0.41 -17.99 -0.30
CA PHE A 147 -0.35 -16.56 0.01
C PHE A 147 0.04 -16.31 1.47
N TRP A 148 0.62 -15.14 1.70
CA TRP A 148 1.00 -14.65 3.02
C TRP A 148 0.27 -13.35 3.32
N VAL A 149 -0.22 -13.24 4.54
CA VAL A 149 -0.91 -12.05 5.06
C VAL A 149 -0.02 -11.37 6.10
N ASN A 150 -0.35 -10.13 6.45
CA ASN A 150 0.30 -9.40 7.55
C ASN A 150 1.82 -9.23 7.36
N ILE A 151 2.27 -9.12 6.11
CA ILE A 151 3.65 -8.70 5.82
C ILE A 151 3.72 -7.20 6.10
N THR A 152 4.65 -6.77 6.95
CA THR A 152 4.77 -5.35 7.35
C THR A 152 6.16 -4.80 7.00
N SER A 153 6.21 -3.52 6.63
CA SER A 153 7.46 -2.77 6.54
C SER A 153 8.00 -2.42 7.92
N GLU A 154 9.20 -1.83 7.95
CA GLU A 154 9.63 -1.02 9.09
C GLU A 154 8.65 0.12 9.39
N ARG A 155 8.70 0.62 10.63
CA ARG A 155 7.84 1.70 11.08
C ARG A 155 8.32 3.03 10.51
N LEU A 156 7.38 3.79 9.99
CA LEU A 156 7.54 5.16 9.51
C LEU A 156 7.23 6.15 10.63
N SER A 157 8.08 7.14 10.85
CA SER A 157 7.87 8.24 11.80
C SER A 157 7.83 9.59 11.09
N ARG A 158 6.99 10.52 11.57
CA ARG A 158 6.95 11.87 11.03
C ARG A 158 8.26 12.59 11.36
N GLY A 159 8.93 13.13 10.33
CA GLY A 159 10.09 13.99 10.49
C GLY A 159 9.71 15.34 11.09
N ALA A 160 10.65 16.00 11.77
CA ALA A 160 10.45 17.39 12.19
C ALA A 160 10.12 18.25 10.96
N ALA A 161 9.11 19.12 11.07
CA ALA A 161 8.88 20.13 10.04
C ALA A 161 10.18 20.91 9.86
N ALA A 162 10.69 20.99 8.62
CA ALA A 162 11.80 21.88 8.34
C ALA A 162 11.37 23.30 8.75
N GLU A 163 11.96 23.83 9.81
CA GLU A 163 11.77 25.22 10.19
C GLU A 163 12.24 26.06 9.00
N VAL A 164 11.31 26.66 8.26
CA VAL A 164 11.65 27.63 7.22
C VAL A 164 12.19 28.85 7.94
N LYS A 165 13.49 28.83 8.26
CA LYS A 165 14.21 30.02 8.66
C LYS A 165 14.21 30.95 7.47
N MET A 166 13.22 31.83 7.42
CA MET A 166 13.21 33.00 6.55
C MET A 166 14.46 33.80 6.88
N ALA A 167 15.54 33.56 6.13
CA ALA A 167 16.73 34.39 6.20
C ALA A 167 16.35 35.74 5.61
N ILE A 168 15.98 36.68 6.48
CA ILE A 168 15.86 38.09 6.12
C ILE A 168 17.30 38.58 5.88
N THR A 169 17.77 38.47 4.65
CA THR A 169 19.05 39.06 4.24
C THR A 169 18.86 40.59 4.22
N PRO A 170 19.51 41.38 5.08
CA PRO A 170 19.39 42.83 5.01
C PRO A 170 20.12 43.30 3.75
N VAL A 171 19.36 43.84 2.81
CA VAL A 171 19.91 44.49 1.60
C VAL A 171 20.53 45.82 2.04
N VAL A 172 21.87 45.81 2.10
CA VAL A 172 22.81 46.91 1.86
C VAL A 172 22.23 48.34 1.90
N PHE A 173 22.53 49.10 2.96
CA PHE A 173 22.52 50.56 2.95
C PHE A 173 23.97 51.04 2.78
N LEU A 174 24.45 51.04 1.53
CA LEU A 174 25.75 51.60 1.14
C LEU A 174 25.54 52.70 0.09
N THR A 175 25.07 53.86 0.53
CA THR A 175 25.15 55.19 -0.12
C THR A 175 24.85 56.18 1.01
N LEU A 176 25.60 57.22 1.35
CA LEU A 176 26.40 58.14 0.56
C LEU A 176 27.18 59.01 1.59
N LEU A 177 28.51 59.02 1.60
CA LEU A 177 29.29 60.02 2.36
C LEU A 177 30.52 60.41 1.55
N THR A 178 30.27 61.10 0.44
CA THR A 178 31.27 61.93 -0.25
C THR A 178 30.60 63.23 -0.67
N SER A 179 30.71 64.27 0.15
CA SER A 179 31.23 65.58 -0.27
C SER A 179 31.13 66.59 0.88
N LEU A 180 32.04 67.57 0.83
CA LEU A 180 32.21 68.77 1.66
C LEU A 180 33.13 68.54 2.89
N ALA A 181 34.30 69.17 3.02
CA ALA A 181 34.74 70.43 2.45
C ALA A 181 36.26 70.46 2.20
N PHE A 182 36.63 70.95 1.02
CA PHE A 182 37.81 71.80 0.83
C PHE A 182 37.50 73.19 1.41
N GLN A 183 38.57 73.86 1.85
CA GLN A 183 38.67 75.20 2.43
C GLN A 183 38.31 75.35 3.91
#